data_AF-A1RXD8-F1
#
_entry.id   AF-A1RXD8-F1
#
_cell.length_a   1.000
_cell.length_b   1.000
_cell.length_c   1.000
_cell.angle_alpha   90.00
_cell.angle_beta   90.00
_cell.angle_gamma   90.00
#
_symmetry.space_group_name_H-M   'P 1'
#
loop_
_entity.id
_entity.type
_entity.pdbx_description
1 polymer ?
#
loop_
_entity_poly.entity_id
_entity_poly.type
_entity_poly.pdbx_seq_one_letter_code
_entity_poly.pdbx_strand_id
1 'polypeptide(L)'
;MSEVMMGYGAVAEVEEFDEEFVREKLRELLGKALLHRYDFRGLEATRDKVMWELINVKANYQRYGEVYVELTNKAEVGVEKACRVSKKVIEEALEHFEELKIWRTGRTQWKVKLPGKKWRLYIHRTPAGYWVVEVVLLLKIAKLRLPDVLRLPPELLVAAQEGWVLGDASYIADCEEAIMGTSQTWQAVSFPGFWPGKEVVLYVRGIAINEKRHVSIMWQVRVKGVRNAPKVWALKKEEKRKIAIAEIEEANKGNIDEQRALRIALYYAADGKYSQNSTARVLLFAVGKEQNWVRTEGSVRIARLLYEKAPQLLEYMAASGCKKAMFLARLALIGPRKLCMSYQRLGLYAPVAGALLNLVMVAVGDEYAYIYARIPVSNAPPGWYERAVKEGWTVNVVRSGETPYYEIPQDSLFERAAEDSELWEALYAFAKAKAEVKPAAKKLVEELLKIRPAGARN
;
A
#
# COMPACT_ATOMS: atom_id res chain seq x y z
N MET A 1 27.89 -24.49 -16.31
CA MET A 1 26.97 -24.46 -17.47
C MET A 1 25.68 -23.81 -16.99
N SER A 2 25.36 -22.63 -17.54
CA SER A 2 24.36 -21.71 -17.00
C SER A 2 22.99 -21.93 -17.65
N GLU A 3 22.06 -22.53 -16.93
CA GLU A 3 20.64 -22.53 -17.31
C GLU A 3 20.04 -21.17 -17.00
N VAL A 4 19.89 -20.37 -18.06
CA VAL A 4 19.16 -19.10 -18.05
C VAL A 4 17.67 -19.42 -18.12
N MET A 5 16.93 -19.00 -17.09
CA MET A 5 15.48 -19.15 -16.99
C MET A 5 14.76 -18.56 -18.21
N MET A 6 14.22 -19.42 -19.07
CA MET A 6 13.26 -19.06 -20.10
C MET A 6 11.85 -18.99 -19.49
N GLY A 7 11.31 -17.78 -19.38
CA GLY A 7 9.91 -17.56 -19.04
C GLY A 7 9.01 -17.84 -20.25
N TYR A 8 8.10 -18.80 -20.11
CA TYR A 8 7.02 -19.03 -21.08
C TYR A 8 5.89 -18.02 -20.85
N GLY A 9 5.84 -17.01 -21.73
CA GLY A 9 4.63 -16.22 -21.98
C GLY A 9 3.90 -16.78 -23.20
N ALA A 10 2.57 -16.76 -23.15
CA ALA A 10 1.65 -17.17 -24.21
C ALA A 10 2.05 -16.67 -25.60
N VAL A 11 1.76 -17.51 -26.60
CA VAL A 11 1.91 -17.28 -28.03
C VAL A 11 1.03 -16.09 -28.44
N ALA A 12 1.55 -14.88 -28.28
CA ALA A 12 1.16 -13.75 -29.10
C ALA A 12 2.07 -13.79 -30.32
N GLU A 13 1.49 -13.63 -31.51
CA GLU A 13 2.23 -13.43 -32.76
C GLU A 13 3.36 -12.42 -32.50
N VAL A 14 4.59 -12.86 -32.75
CA VAL A 14 5.77 -12.04 -32.50
C VAL A 14 5.74 -10.93 -33.54
N GLU A 15 5.35 -9.72 -33.15
CA GLU A 15 5.73 -8.53 -33.91
C GLU A 15 7.25 -8.57 -34.06
N GLU A 16 7.74 -8.90 -35.25
CA GLU A 16 9.14 -8.77 -35.59
C GLU A 16 9.44 -7.29 -35.72
N PHE A 17 10.11 -6.74 -34.71
CA PHE A 17 10.67 -5.40 -34.79
C PHE A 17 11.99 -5.48 -35.54
N ASP A 18 12.07 -4.77 -36.66
CA ASP A 18 13.32 -4.57 -37.36
C ASP A 18 14.32 -3.73 -36.53
N GLU A 19 15.57 -3.71 -36.95
CA GLU A 19 16.63 -2.98 -36.26
C GLU A 19 16.41 -1.46 -36.31
N GLU A 20 15.82 -0.95 -37.39
CA GLU A 20 15.57 0.48 -37.59
C GLU A 20 14.59 1.02 -36.56
N PHE A 21 13.47 0.34 -36.36
CA PHE A 21 12.48 0.66 -35.32
C PHE A 21 13.11 0.63 -33.92
N VAL A 22 13.92 -0.38 -33.62
CA VAL A 22 14.62 -0.49 -32.33
C VAL A 22 15.62 0.66 -32.15
N ARG A 23 16.31 1.07 -33.23
CA ARG A 23 17.17 2.26 -33.27
C ARG A 23 16.37 3.51 -32.93
N GLU A 24 15.29 3.78 -33.65
CA GLU A 24 14.47 4.97 -33.40
C GLU A 24 13.95 5.01 -31.97
N LYS A 25 13.47 3.88 -31.45
CA LYS A 25 13.02 3.78 -30.06
C LYS A 25 14.13 4.02 -29.05
N LEU A 26 15.34 3.53 -29.32
CA LEU A 26 16.50 3.84 -28.49
C LEU A 26 16.78 5.34 -28.48
N ARG A 27 16.84 5.98 -29.65
CA ARG A 27 17.09 7.43 -29.78
C ARG A 27 16.05 8.25 -29.03
N GLU A 28 14.77 7.91 -29.20
CA GLU A 28 13.62 8.54 -28.53
C GLU A 28 13.79 8.51 -27.01
N LEU A 29 14.07 7.33 -26.44
CA LEU A 29 14.16 7.15 -25.00
C LEU A 29 15.41 7.79 -24.40
N LEU A 30 16.57 7.65 -25.05
CA LEU A 30 17.79 8.32 -24.63
C LEU A 30 17.61 9.85 -24.60
N GLY A 31 17.01 10.43 -25.65
CA GLY A 31 16.69 11.86 -25.71
C GLY A 31 15.72 12.30 -24.60
N LYS A 32 14.64 11.53 -24.36
CA LYS A 32 13.70 11.76 -23.25
C LYS A 32 14.36 11.75 -21.88
N ALA A 33 15.41 10.95 -21.69
CA ALA A 33 16.09 10.88 -20.40
C ALA A 33 16.89 12.15 -20.07
N LEU A 34 17.43 12.84 -21.09
CA LEU A 34 18.21 14.06 -20.92
C LEU A 34 17.34 15.33 -20.82
N LEU A 35 16.16 15.33 -21.46
CA LEU A 35 15.28 16.49 -21.50
C LEU A 35 14.07 16.30 -20.58
N HIS A 36 13.84 17.23 -19.65
CA HIS A 36 12.57 17.28 -18.93
C HIS A 36 11.48 17.83 -19.86
N ARG A 37 10.45 17.02 -20.13
CA ARG A 37 9.19 17.48 -20.73
C ARG A 37 8.11 17.41 -19.65
N TYR A 38 7.10 18.30 -19.69
CA TYR A 38 6.12 18.50 -18.62
C TYR A 38 5.55 17.19 -18.00
N ASP A 39 5.34 16.13 -18.80
CA ASP A 39 4.80 14.85 -18.33
C ASP A 39 5.83 13.72 -18.11
N PHE A 40 7.12 13.99 -18.34
CA PHE A 40 8.19 13.00 -18.24
C PHE A 40 9.30 13.42 -17.28
N ARG A 41 9.48 12.62 -16.21
CA ARG A 41 10.59 12.84 -15.27
C ARG A 41 11.89 12.24 -15.80
N GLY A 42 12.75 13.10 -16.34
CA GLY A 42 14.09 12.77 -16.83
C GLY A 42 15.08 12.38 -15.72
N LEU A 43 16.34 12.22 -16.09
CA LEU A 43 17.41 11.73 -15.21
C LEU A 43 17.68 12.67 -14.02
N GLU A 44 17.77 13.98 -14.28
CA GLU A 44 18.03 15.00 -13.26
C GLU A 44 16.89 15.12 -12.25
N ALA A 45 15.66 15.29 -12.72
CA ALA A 45 14.49 15.33 -11.84
C ALA A 45 14.30 14.01 -11.04
N THR A 46 14.74 12.87 -11.59
CA THR A 46 14.75 11.59 -10.86
C THR A 46 15.84 11.56 -9.80
N ARG A 47 17.05 12.06 -10.10
CA ARG A 47 18.14 12.23 -9.11
C ARG A 47 17.63 13.05 -7.94
N ASP A 48 17.09 14.23 -8.19
CA ASP A 48 16.70 15.18 -7.15
C ASP A 48 15.58 14.62 -6.27
N LYS A 49 14.59 13.95 -6.88
CA LYS A 49 13.55 13.23 -6.14
C LYS A 49 14.14 12.16 -5.21
N VAL A 50 15.03 11.32 -5.72
CA VAL A 50 15.61 10.22 -4.94
C VAL A 50 16.54 10.74 -3.84
N MET A 51 17.31 11.80 -4.11
CA MET A 51 18.12 12.48 -3.11
C MET A 51 17.24 13.03 -1.98
N TRP A 52 16.12 13.68 -2.31
CA TRP A 52 15.18 14.16 -1.30
C TRP A 52 14.55 13.02 -0.48
N GLU A 53 14.20 11.89 -1.13
CA GLU A 53 13.77 10.69 -0.42
C GLU A 53 14.85 10.20 0.57
N LEU A 54 16.11 10.09 0.13
CA LEU A 54 17.21 9.61 0.97
C LEU A 54 17.52 10.56 2.13
N ILE A 55 17.47 11.87 1.93
CA ILE A 55 17.65 12.87 3.00
C ILE A 55 16.61 12.67 4.11
N ASN A 56 15.34 12.47 3.74
CA ASN A 56 14.28 12.20 4.71
C ASN A 56 14.48 10.87 5.43
N VAL A 57 14.88 9.81 4.71
CA VAL A 57 15.19 8.52 5.34
C VAL A 57 16.34 8.67 6.31
N LYS A 58 17.41 9.37 5.92
CA LYS A 58 18.58 9.61 6.76
C LYS A 58 18.21 10.28 8.07
N ALA A 59 17.42 11.36 8.01
CA ALA A 59 16.93 12.05 9.21
C ALA A 59 16.13 11.10 10.12
N ASN A 60 15.22 10.32 9.55
CA ASN A 60 14.44 9.33 10.32
C ASN A 60 15.28 8.16 10.84
N TYR A 61 16.38 7.82 10.19
CA TYR A 61 17.25 6.69 10.53
C TYR A 61 18.29 7.02 11.59
N GLN A 62 18.47 8.29 11.95
CA GLN A 62 19.33 8.68 13.07
C GLN A 62 19.01 7.91 14.37
N ARG A 63 17.72 7.67 14.64
CA ARG A 63 17.27 6.90 15.82
C ARG A 63 17.62 5.41 15.80
N TYR A 64 18.04 4.87 14.65
CA TYR A 64 18.42 3.46 14.48
C TYR A 64 19.94 3.25 14.47
N GLY A 65 20.72 4.32 14.64
CA GLY A 65 22.17 4.27 14.80
C GLY A 65 22.97 4.66 13.56
N GLU A 66 24.25 4.96 13.78
CA GLU A 66 25.14 5.55 12.77
C GLU A 66 25.31 4.68 11.52
N VAL A 67 25.27 3.35 11.64
CA VAL A 67 25.45 2.45 10.50
C VAL A 67 24.30 2.57 9.48
N TYR A 68 23.07 2.85 9.94
CA TYR A 68 21.94 3.10 9.04
C TYR A 68 22.05 4.48 8.36
N VAL A 69 22.56 5.47 9.07
CA VAL A 69 22.89 6.79 8.49
C VAL A 69 24.00 6.64 7.44
N GLU A 70 25.04 5.86 7.72
CA GLU A 70 26.12 5.56 6.78
C GLU A 70 25.61 4.85 5.52
N LEU A 71 24.70 3.88 5.66
CA LEU A 71 24.03 3.23 4.54
C LEU A 71 23.34 4.25 3.63
N THR A 72 22.57 5.18 4.21
CA THR A 72 21.87 6.22 3.45
C THR A 72 22.82 7.21 2.78
N ASN A 73 23.88 7.65 3.46
CA ASN A 73 24.92 8.51 2.87
C ASN A 73 25.62 7.83 1.68
N LYS A 74 25.93 6.54 1.79
CA LYS A 74 26.52 5.77 0.68
C LYS A 74 25.54 5.61 -0.49
N ALA A 75 24.23 5.53 -0.21
CA ALA A 75 23.20 5.52 -1.25
C ALA A 75 23.10 6.87 -1.97
N GLU A 76 23.20 8.00 -1.26
CA GLU A 76 23.22 9.35 -1.85
C GLU A 76 24.39 9.52 -2.83
N VAL A 77 25.61 9.23 -2.39
CA VAL A 77 26.81 9.26 -3.25
C VAL A 77 26.68 8.28 -4.44
N GLY A 78 26.04 7.14 -4.19
CA GLY A 78 25.73 6.14 -5.21
C GLY A 78 24.82 6.67 -6.31
N VAL A 79 23.75 7.37 -5.94
CA VAL A 79 22.79 7.99 -6.87
C VAL A 79 23.46 9.06 -7.70
N GLU A 80 24.19 9.98 -7.08
CA GLU A 80 24.91 11.04 -7.80
C GLU A 80 25.88 10.46 -8.84
N LYS A 81 26.67 9.46 -8.41
CA LYS A 81 27.62 8.79 -9.31
C LYS A 81 26.88 8.07 -10.43
N ALA A 82 25.79 7.36 -10.14
CA ALA A 82 25.01 6.62 -11.14
C ALA A 82 24.39 7.55 -12.18
N CYS A 83 23.77 8.65 -11.75
CA CYS A 83 23.20 9.65 -12.66
C CYS A 83 24.28 10.33 -13.49
N ARG A 84 25.42 10.71 -12.90
CA ARG A 84 26.54 11.31 -13.64
C ARG A 84 27.10 10.36 -14.71
N VAL A 85 27.34 9.09 -14.36
CA VAL A 85 27.86 8.09 -15.31
C VAL A 85 26.81 7.81 -16.40
N SER A 86 25.54 7.69 -16.03
CA SER A 86 24.47 7.42 -17.00
C SER A 86 24.28 8.57 -17.97
N LYS A 87 24.35 9.83 -17.49
CA LYS A 87 24.29 11.01 -18.35
C LYS A 87 25.38 10.95 -19.44
N LYS A 88 26.63 10.70 -19.04
CA LYS A 88 27.75 10.54 -19.98
C LYS A 88 27.52 9.42 -20.99
N VAL A 89 27.02 8.27 -20.54
CA VAL A 89 26.72 7.13 -21.44
C VAL A 89 25.61 7.47 -22.42
N ILE A 90 24.57 8.17 -21.97
CA ILE A 90 23.44 8.59 -22.82
C ILE A 90 23.91 9.62 -23.85
N GLU A 91 24.68 10.63 -23.44
CA GLU A 91 25.25 11.65 -24.32
C GLU A 91 26.17 11.02 -25.38
N GLU A 92 27.11 10.17 -24.97
CA GLU A 92 28.03 9.48 -25.88
C GLU A 92 27.29 8.54 -26.85
N ALA A 93 26.23 7.87 -26.39
CA ALA A 93 25.41 7.02 -27.25
C ALA A 93 24.60 7.83 -28.28
N LEU A 94 24.18 9.05 -27.94
CA LEU A 94 23.48 9.95 -28.86
C LEU A 94 24.44 10.64 -29.84
N GLU A 95 25.65 10.99 -29.39
CA GLU A 95 26.70 11.58 -30.23
C GLU A 95 27.19 10.59 -31.30
N HIS A 96 27.49 9.35 -30.90
CA HIS A 96 27.94 8.29 -31.79
C HIS A 96 26.81 7.34 -32.20
N PHE A 97 25.60 7.89 -32.40
CA PHE A 97 24.41 7.06 -32.55
C PHE A 97 24.49 6.13 -33.77
N GLU A 98 25.02 6.58 -34.89
CA GLU A 98 25.19 5.77 -36.11
C GLU A 98 26.22 4.64 -35.96
N GLU A 99 27.14 4.75 -35.01
CA GLU A 99 28.17 3.74 -34.74
C GLU A 99 27.70 2.64 -33.77
N LEU A 100 26.52 2.82 -33.14
CA LEU A 100 25.97 1.84 -32.20
C LEU A 100 25.65 0.52 -32.89
N LYS A 101 26.16 -0.57 -32.33
CA LYS A 101 25.79 -1.92 -32.73
C LYS A 101 24.63 -2.40 -31.86
N ILE A 102 23.59 -2.94 -32.51
CA ILE A 102 22.42 -3.51 -31.86
C ILE A 102 22.38 -5.01 -32.15
N TRP A 103 22.23 -5.82 -31.10
CA TRP A 103 22.09 -7.27 -31.23
C TRP A 103 20.88 -7.75 -30.45
N ARG A 104 20.00 -8.51 -31.10
CA ARG A 104 18.90 -9.19 -30.41
C ARG A 104 19.47 -10.28 -29.51
N THR A 105 19.20 -10.21 -28.21
CA THR A 105 19.69 -11.18 -27.21
C THR A 105 18.57 -12.00 -26.57
N GLY A 106 17.31 -11.71 -26.91
CA GLY A 106 16.14 -12.45 -26.45
C GLY A 106 14.91 -12.11 -27.29
N ARG A 107 13.75 -12.69 -26.92
CA ARG A 107 12.49 -12.48 -27.67
C ARG A 107 12.11 -11.01 -27.78
N THR A 108 12.26 -10.26 -26.70
CA THR A 108 11.89 -8.83 -26.61
C THR A 108 13.02 -7.95 -26.11
N GLN A 109 14.28 -8.38 -26.24
CA GLN A 109 15.44 -7.67 -25.70
C GLN A 109 16.59 -7.59 -26.71
N TRP A 110 17.17 -6.40 -26.81
CA TRP A 110 18.34 -6.09 -27.61
C TRP A 110 19.43 -5.47 -26.74
N LYS A 111 20.65 -5.88 -26.98
CA LYS A 111 21.86 -5.30 -26.41
C LYS A 111 22.36 -4.23 -27.35
N VAL A 112 22.67 -3.05 -26.82
CA VAL A 112 23.23 -1.94 -27.58
C VAL A 112 24.58 -1.55 -27.01
N LYS A 113 25.56 -1.34 -27.89
CA LYS A 113 26.92 -1.01 -27.47
C LYS A 113 27.66 -0.20 -28.54
N LEU A 114 28.40 0.81 -28.10
CA LEU A 114 29.43 1.44 -28.91
C LEU A 114 30.71 0.56 -28.91
N PRO A 115 31.28 0.20 -30.08
CA PRO A 115 32.53 -0.55 -30.15
C PRO A 115 33.66 0.09 -29.33
N GLY A 116 34.50 -0.73 -28.70
CA GLY A 116 35.60 -0.25 -27.84
C GLY A 116 35.19 0.29 -26.46
N LYS A 117 33.92 0.65 -26.24
CA LYS A 117 33.46 1.13 -24.92
C LYS A 117 33.11 0.01 -23.95
N LYS A 118 33.23 0.30 -22.65
CA LYS A 118 32.97 -0.66 -21.55
C LYS A 118 31.53 -0.66 -21.06
N TRP A 119 30.79 0.43 -21.27
CA TRP A 119 29.38 0.53 -20.86
C TRP A 119 28.48 -0.37 -21.71
N ARG A 120 27.28 -0.64 -21.20
CA ARG A 120 26.29 -1.54 -21.83
C ARG A 120 24.90 -0.94 -21.71
N LEU A 121 24.19 -0.88 -22.82
CA LEU A 121 22.77 -0.52 -22.88
C LEU A 121 21.97 -1.76 -23.26
N TYR A 122 20.76 -1.86 -22.73
CA TYR A 122 19.76 -2.81 -23.21
C TYR A 122 18.47 -2.07 -23.50
N ILE A 123 17.87 -2.36 -24.65
CA ILE A 123 16.51 -1.93 -24.95
C ILE A 123 15.61 -3.17 -24.95
N HIS A 124 14.46 -3.10 -24.31
CA HIS A 124 13.54 -4.21 -24.28
C HIS A 124 12.08 -3.77 -24.18
N ARG A 125 11.19 -4.61 -24.68
CA ARG A 125 9.74 -4.47 -24.53
C ARG A 125 9.28 -5.28 -23.32
N THR A 126 8.66 -4.58 -22.37
CA THR A 126 8.06 -5.17 -21.16
C THR A 126 6.85 -6.04 -21.53
N PRO A 127 6.45 -6.99 -20.67
CA PRO A 127 5.24 -7.78 -20.90
C PRO A 127 3.95 -6.96 -21.01
N ALA A 128 3.95 -5.72 -20.49
CA ALA A 128 2.83 -4.79 -20.60
C ALA A 128 2.83 -4.00 -21.93
N GLY A 129 3.78 -4.29 -22.83
CA GLY A 129 3.87 -3.68 -24.16
C GLY A 129 4.73 -2.42 -24.25
N TYR A 130 5.28 -1.92 -23.14
CA TYR A 130 6.06 -0.68 -23.09
C TYR A 130 7.55 -0.90 -23.29
N TRP A 131 8.23 0.06 -23.90
CA TRP A 131 9.69 0.03 -24.09
C TRP A 131 10.45 0.58 -22.87
N VAL A 132 11.61 -0.04 -22.60
CA VAL A 132 12.53 0.38 -21.54
C VAL A 132 13.95 0.31 -22.07
N VAL A 133 14.74 1.36 -21.82
CA VAL A 133 16.20 1.34 -22.00
C VAL A 133 16.88 1.28 -20.64
N GLU A 134 17.72 0.27 -20.41
CA GLU A 134 18.52 0.11 -19.18
C GLU A 134 19.99 0.48 -19.47
N VAL A 135 20.50 1.50 -18.77
CA VAL A 135 21.93 1.77 -18.64
C VAL A 135 22.48 0.91 -17.51
N VAL A 136 23.27 -0.12 -17.84
CA VAL A 136 23.80 -1.06 -16.84
C VAL A 136 25.09 -0.52 -16.24
N LEU A 137 25.14 -0.42 -14.91
CA LEU A 137 26.23 0.21 -14.17
C LEU A 137 26.94 -0.74 -13.19
N LEU A 138 26.18 -1.56 -12.46
CA LEU A 138 26.68 -2.45 -11.40
C LEU A 138 27.62 -1.76 -10.39
N LEU A 139 27.28 -0.52 -10.01
CA LEU A 139 28.08 0.25 -9.07
C LEU A 139 27.85 -0.28 -7.66
N LYS A 140 28.88 -0.88 -7.06
CA LYS A 140 28.88 -1.21 -5.63
C LYS A 140 29.02 0.08 -4.82
N ILE A 141 28.02 0.36 -3.98
CA ILE A 141 27.96 1.62 -3.22
C ILE A 141 28.23 1.41 -1.74
N ALA A 142 27.85 0.27 -1.18
CA ALA A 142 28.08 -0.01 0.23
C ALA A 142 28.40 -1.48 0.48
N LYS A 143 29.19 -1.72 1.53
CA LYS A 143 29.44 -3.02 2.13
C LYS A 143 29.51 -2.83 3.65
N LEU A 144 28.54 -3.35 4.39
CA LEU A 144 28.42 -3.14 5.83
C LEU A 144 27.67 -4.29 6.51
N ARG A 145 27.65 -4.30 7.85
CA ARG A 145 26.80 -5.16 8.67
C ARG A 145 25.89 -4.29 9.50
N LEU A 146 24.60 -4.58 9.51
CA LEU A 146 23.61 -3.78 10.24
C LEU A 146 23.29 -4.40 11.59
N PRO A 147 23.14 -3.58 12.65
CA PRO A 147 22.70 -4.07 13.95
C PRO A 147 21.23 -4.51 13.91
N ASP A 148 20.82 -5.32 14.88
CA ASP A 148 19.42 -5.70 15.03
C ASP A 148 18.59 -4.59 15.67
N VAL A 149 17.97 -3.78 14.80
CA VAL A 149 17.06 -2.69 15.21
C VAL A 149 15.60 -3.12 15.28
N LEU A 150 15.24 -4.23 14.62
CA LEU A 150 13.88 -4.75 14.64
C LEU A 150 13.63 -5.55 15.93
N ARG A 151 14.66 -6.22 16.47
CA ARG A 151 14.60 -7.02 17.70
C ARG A 151 13.39 -7.94 17.74
N LEU A 152 13.04 -8.50 16.60
CA LEU A 152 11.89 -9.40 16.48
C LEU A 152 12.26 -10.76 17.06
N PRO A 153 11.31 -11.46 17.72
CA PRO A 153 11.47 -12.87 18.01
C PRO A 153 11.85 -13.65 16.74
N PRO A 154 12.72 -14.68 16.83
CA PRO A 154 13.22 -15.39 15.64
C PRO A 154 12.13 -15.87 14.68
N GLU A 155 11.02 -16.38 15.20
CA GLU A 155 9.89 -16.85 14.39
C GLU A 155 9.19 -15.72 13.63
N LEU A 156 9.05 -14.55 14.26
CA LEU A 156 8.45 -13.37 13.62
C LEU A 156 9.39 -12.74 12.60
N LEU A 157 10.70 -12.78 12.84
CA LEU A 157 11.71 -12.37 11.86
C LEU A 157 11.66 -13.26 10.62
N VAL A 158 11.56 -14.58 10.80
CA VAL A 158 11.38 -15.54 9.71
C VAL A 158 10.11 -15.24 8.92
N ALA A 159 8.98 -15.01 9.59
CA ALA A 159 7.74 -14.64 8.92
C ALA A 159 7.86 -13.33 8.11
N ALA A 160 8.55 -12.32 8.63
CA ALA A 160 8.81 -11.08 7.90
C ALA A 160 9.70 -11.31 6.65
N GLN A 161 10.73 -12.14 6.79
CA GLN A 161 11.62 -12.55 5.70
C GLN A 161 10.90 -13.35 4.61
N GLU A 162 9.98 -14.25 4.99
CA GLU A 162 9.10 -14.95 4.06
C GLU A 162 8.20 -13.98 3.28
N GLY A 163 7.65 -12.95 3.95
CA GLY A 163 6.87 -11.91 3.29
C GLY A 163 7.65 -11.14 2.21
N TRP A 164 8.93 -10.84 2.44
CA TRP A 164 9.80 -10.25 1.41
C TRP A 164 10.00 -11.17 0.20
N VAL A 165 10.11 -12.47 0.44
CA VAL A 165 10.31 -13.48 -0.63
C VAL A 165 9.05 -13.80 -1.42
N LEU A 166 7.88 -13.66 -0.82
CA LEU A 166 6.63 -13.67 -1.57
C LEU A 166 6.52 -12.48 -2.53
N GLY A 167 7.23 -11.38 -2.24
CA GLY A 167 7.42 -10.24 -3.14
C GLY A 167 8.60 -10.44 -4.10
N ASP A 168 9.47 -9.43 -4.17
CA ASP A 168 10.56 -9.35 -5.16
C ASP A 168 11.90 -9.92 -4.67
N ALA A 169 11.97 -10.43 -3.43
CA ALA A 169 13.20 -11.02 -2.92
C ALA A 169 13.36 -12.49 -3.36
N SER A 170 14.61 -12.86 -3.61
CA SER A 170 15.00 -14.21 -4.03
C SER A 170 16.18 -14.71 -3.20
N TYR A 171 16.35 -16.02 -3.15
CA TYR A 171 17.48 -16.67 -2.50
C TYR A 171 18.26 -17.51 -3.50
N ILE A 172 19.58 -17.45 -3.40
CA ILE A 172 20.50 -18.28 -4.17
C ILE A 172 21.20 -19.20 -3.18
N ALA A 173 20.76 -20.46 -3.16
CA ALA A 173 21.24 -21.47 -2.21
C ALA A 173 22.74 -21.70 -2.33
N ASP A 174 23.27 -21.88 -3.54
CA ASP A 174 24.69 -22.15 -3.80
C ASP A 174 25.62 -21.03 -3.30
N CYS A 175 25.11 -19.81 -3.17
CA CYS A 175 25.87 -18.64 -2.72
C CYS A 175 25.53 -18.23 -1.27
N GLU A 176 24.60 -18.93 -0.61
CA GLU A 176 24.00 -18.53 0.67
C GLU A 176 23.59 -17.03 0.69
N GLU A 177 23.01 -16.55 -0.42
CA GLU A 177 22.78 -15.12 -0.66
C GLU A 177 21.29 -14.82 -0.88
N ALA A 178 20.75 -13.84 -0.14
CA ALA A 178 19.45 -13.25 -0.45
C ALA A 178 19.66 -12.03 -1.35
N ILE A 179 18.90 -11.93 -2.44
CA ILE A 179 18.98 -10.86 -3.42
C ILE A 179 17.62 -10.20 -3.58
N MET A 180 17.58 -8.87 -3.54
CA MET A 180 16.41 -8.08 -3.91
C MET A 180 16.80 -7.06 -4.96
N GLY A 181 16.06 -7.03 -6.06
CA GLY A 181 16.10 -5.94 -7.04
C GLY A 181 14.90 -5.02 -6.82
N THR A 182 15.08 -3.70 -6.89
CA THR A 182 13.97 -2.76 -6.72
C THR A 182 14.26 -1.42 -7.41
N SER A 183 13.21 -0.71 -7.79
CA SER A 183 13.28 0.71 -8.18
C SER A 183 12.88 1.66 -7.05
N GLN A 184 12.47 1.13 -5.90
CA GLN A 184 12.00 1.90 -4.76
C GLN A 184 13.14 2.14 -3.77
N THR A 185 13.49 3.41 -3.58
CA THR A 185 14.56 3.86 -2.69
C THR A 185 14.41 3.32 -1.26
N TRP A 186 13.20 3.40 -0.70
CA TRP A 186 12.93 2.93 0.67
C TRP A 186 13.18 1.43 0.84
N GLN A 187 12.89 0.60 -0.16
CA GLN A 187 13.13 -0.84 -0.10
C GLN A 187 14.63 -1.11 -0.05
N ALA A 188 15.43 -0.43 -0.87
CA ALA A 188 16.88 -0.61 -0.92
C ALA A 188 17.58 -0.37 0.43
N VAL A 189 17.06 0.57 1.23
CA VAL A 189 17.62 0.96 2.54
C VAL A 189 16.97 0.26 3.73
N SER A 190 15.75 -0.26 3.58
CA SER A 190 15.03 -0.98 4.66
C SER A 190 15.18 -2.49 4.63
N PHE A 191 15.22 -3.09 3.43
CA PHE A 191 15.41 -4.54 3.26
C PHE A 191 16.60 -5.05 4.06
N PRO A 192 17.80 -4.44 4.03
CA PRO A 192 18.92 -4.85 4.87
C PRO A 192 18.62 -5.07 6.37
N GLY A 193 17.69 -4.31 6.96
CA GLY A 193 17.35 -4.43 8.39
C GLY A 193 16.66 -5.73 8.79
N PHE A 194 16.15 -6.51 7.83
CA PHE A 194 15.55 -7.82 8.08
C PHE A 194 16.58 -8.95 8.14
N TRP A 195 17.88 -8.64 8.01
CA TRP A 195 18.99 -9.59 8.14
C TRP A 195 20.04 -9.08 9.13
N PRO A 196 19.69 -8.99 10.42
CA PRO A 196 20.59 -8.45 11.42
C PRO A 196 21.91 -9.22 11.49
N GLY A 197 23.01 -8.47 11.62
CA GLY A 197 24.37 -9.02 11.73
C GLY A 197 24.95 -9.61 10.45
N LYS A 198 24.20 -9.67 9.34
CA LYS A 198 24.68 -10.20 8.06
C LYS A 198 25.45 -9.16 7.26
N GLU A 199 26.35 -9.63 6.40
CA GLU A 199 27.05 -8.75 5.45
C GLU A 199 26.09 -8.36 4.33
N VAL A 200 25.83 -7.07 4.22
CA VAL A 200 24.99 -6.47 3.19
C VAL A 200 25.88 -5.76 2.18
N VAL A 201 25.60 -5.99 0.90
CA VAL A 201 26.21 -5.27 -0.22
C VAL A 201 25.11 -4.60 -1.03
N LEU A 202 25.18 -3.28 -1.11
CA LEU A 202 24.22 -2.47 -1.86
C LEU A 202 24.84 -2.00 -3.17
N TYR A 203 24.08 -2.09 -4.26
CA TYR A 203 24.46 -1.66 -5.60
C TYR A 203 23.42 -0.73 -6.20
N VAL A 204 23.89 0.19 -7.05
CA VAL A 204 23.07 0.71 -8.14
C VAL A 204 23.36 -0.16 -9.36
N ARG A 205 22.42 -1.06 -9.69
CA ARG A 205 22.52 -1.98 -10.83
C ARG A 205 22.52 -1.20 -12.15
N GLY A 206 21.68 -0.17 -12.25
CA GLY A 206 21.54 0.61 -13.47
C GLY A 206 20.51 1.72 -13.37
N ILE A 207 20.28 2.39 -14.49
CA ILE A 207 19.22 3.37 -14.68
C ILE A 207 18.26 2.84 -15.76
N ALA A 208 16.97 2.78 -15.46
CA ALA A 208 15.94 2.37 -16.40
C ALA A 208 15.16 3.59 -16.90
N ILE A 209 15.09 3.76 -18.21
CA ILE A 209 14.36 4.83 -18.90
C ILE A 209 13.07 4.21 -19.44
N ASN A 210 11.95 4.45 -18.76
CA ASN A 210 10.67 3.86 -19.13
C ASN A 210 9.96 4.75 -20.14
N GLU A 211 9.40 4.19 -21.20
CA GLU A 211 8.74 4.94 -22.30
C GLU A 211 7.67 5.93 -21.84
N LYS A 212 6.86 5.55 -20.84
CA LYS A 212 5.63 6.28 -20.50
C LYS A 212 5.73 7.28 -19.36
N ARG A 213 6.64 7.11 -18.39
CA ARG A 213 6.46 7.75 -17.08
C ARG A 213 7.68 8.47 -16.53
N HIS A 214 8.83 7.81 -16.50
CA HIS A 214 10.01 8.37 -15.82
C HIS A 214 11.25 7.52 -16.04
N VAL A 215 12.38 8.14 -15.72
CA VAL A 215 13.62 7.45 -15.37
C VAL A 215 13.54 6.89 -13.94
N SER A 216 14.09 5.70 -13.72
CA SER A 216 14.14 4.99 -12.43
C SER A 216 15.58 4.57 -12.11
N ILE A 217 15.95 4.67 -10.83
CA ILE A 217 17.19 4.08 -10.32
C ILE A 217 16.93 2.63 -9.95
N MET A 218 17.69 1.70 -10.52
CA MET A 218 17.56 0.28 -10.26
C MET A 218 18.58 -0.14 -9.21
N TRP A 219 18.09 -0.47 -8.01
CA TRP A 219 18.86 -0.94 -6.88
C TRP A 219 19.00 -2.47 -6.92
N GLN A 220 20.11 -2.96 -6.38
CA GLN A 220 20.24 -4.37 -6.01
C GLN A 220 20.86 -4.46 -4.61
N VAL A 221 20.17 -5.16 -3.72
CA VAL A 221 20.64 -5.49 -2.38
C VAL A 221 21.01 -6.96 -2.35
N ARG A 222 22.18 -7.27 -1.78
CA ARG A 222 22.66 -8.63 -1.57
C ARG A 222 23.00 -8.83 -0.10
N VAL A 223 22.45 -9.86 0.51
CA VAL A 223 22.74 -10.24 1.89
C VAL A 223 23.42 -11.59 1.89
N LYS A 224 24.64 -11.66 2.41
CA LYS A 224 25.45 -12.89 2.42
C LYS A 224 25.37 -13.64 3.73
N GLY A 225 25.66 -14.95 3.67
CA GLY A 225 25.70 -15.82 4.83
C GLY A 225 24.31 -16.07 5.42
N VAL A 226 23.29 -16.09 4.54
CA VAL A 226 21.93 -16.45 4.92
C VAL A 226 21.85 -17.97 4.97
N ARG A 227 21.95 -18.50 6.19
CA ARG A 227 21.79 -19.91 6.52
C ARG A 227 20.35 -20.17 6.95
N ASN A 228 19.87 -21.41 6.77
CA ASN A 228 18.51 -21.84 7.14
C ASN A 228 17.43 -20.99 6.47
N ALA A 229 17.60 -20.71 5.17
CA ALA A 229 16.59 -20.02 4.39
C ALA A 229 15.23 -20.74 4.49
N PRO A 230 14.12 -20.02 4.69
CA PRO A 230 12.79 -20.62 4.72
C PRO A 230 12.48 -21.41 3.45
N LYS A 231 11.74 -22.52 3.56
CA LYS A 231 11.44 -23.42 2.42
C LYS A 231 10.85 -22.67 1.22
N VAL A 232 10.02 -21.65 1.47
CA VAL A 232 9.38 -20.81 0.44
C VAL A 232 10.41 -20.10 -0.47
N TRP A 233 11.65 -19.95 -0.02
CA TRP A 233 12.71 -19.27 -0.76
C TRP A 233 13.20 -20.05 -1.98
N ALA A 234 13.21 -21.37 -1.90
CA ALA A 234 13.62 -22.27 -2.98
C ALA A 234 12.51 -22.53 -4.01
N LEU A 235 11.28 -22.08 -3.75
CA LEU A 235 10.14 -22.35 -4.60
C LEU A 235 10.16 -21.54 -5.90
N LYS A 236 9.60 -22.13 -6.97
CA LYS A 236 9.41 -21.43 -8.24
C LYS A 236 8.38 -20.30 -8.09
N LYS A 237 8.39 -19.36 -9.03
CA LYS A 237 7.50 -18.20 -9.00
C LYS A 237 6.03 -18.59 -8.96
N GLU A 238 5.64 -19.64 -9.68
CA GLU A 238 4.28 -20.17 -9.73
C GLU A 238 3.84 -20.73 -8.37
N GLU A 239 4.74 -21.38 -7.65
CA GLU A 239 4.48 -21.95 -6.33
C GLU A 239 4.36 -20.83 -5.27
N LYS A 240 5.25 -19.83 -5.32
CA LYS A 240 5.16 -18.63 -4.48
C LYS A 240 3.83 -17.90 -4.67
N ARG A 241 3.35 -17.80 -5.91
CA ARG A 241 2.03 -17.22 -6.22
C ARG A 241 0.89 -18.00 -5.57
N LYS A 242 0.92 -19.34 -5.64
CA LYS A 242 -0.10 -20.19 -4.99
C LYS A 242 -0.11 -19.97 -3.47
N ILE A 243 1.06 -19.88 -2.85
CA ILE A 243 1.18 -19.58 -1.42
C ILE A 243 0.62 -18.19 -1.10
N ALA A 244 0.97 -17.17 -1.88
CA ALA A 244 0.46 -15.82 -1.68
C ALA A 244 -1.07 -15.76 -1.77
N ILE A 245 -1.68 -16.45 -2.74
CA ILE A 245 -3.14 -16.55 -2.87
C ILE A 245 -3.73 -17.25 -1.64
N ALA A 246 -3.18 -18.41 -1.24
CA ALA A 246 -3.66 -19.14 -0.09
C ALA A 246 -3.60 -18.32 1.21
N GLU A 247 -2.51 -17.57 1.44
CA GLU A 247 -2.38 -16.68 2.61
C GLU A 247 -3.47 -15.57 2.61
N ILE A 248 -3.76 -14.99 1.44
CA ILE A 248 -4.82 -13.98 1.28
C ILE A 248 -6.20 -14.59 1.53
N GLU A 249 -6.47 -15.79 1.00
CA GLU A 249 -7.74 -16.49 1.19
C GLU A 249 -7.97 -16.88 2.66
N GLU A 250 -6.96 -17.44 3.32
CA GLU A 250 -7.05 -17.78 4.74
C GLU A 250 -7.25 -16.54 5.63
N ALA A 251 -6.59 -15.43 5.30
CA ALA A 251 -6.86 -14.16 5.97
C ALA A 251 -8.31 -13.68 5.77
N ASN A 252 -8.87 -13.88 4.58
CA ASN A 252 -10.28 -13.56 4.30
C ASN A 252 -11.27 -14.48 5.01
N LYS A 253 -10.87 -15.72 5.34
CA LYS A 253 -11.64 -16.63 6.21
C LYS A 253 -11.54 -16.27 7.70
N GLY A 254 -10.70 -15.30 8.06
CA GLY A 254 -10.49 -14.86 9.44
C GLY A 254 -9.41 -15.64 10.19
N ASN A 255 -8.70 -16.54 9.51
CA ASN A 255 -7.56 -17.26 10.07
C ASN A 255 -6.33 -16.35 10.02
N ILE A 256 -6.21 -15.41 10.96
CA ILE A 256 -5.10 -14.45 11.02
C ILE A 256 -4.40 -14.58 12.38
N ASP A 257 -3.22 -15.18 12.36
CA ASP A 257 -2.26 -15.21 13.47
C ASP A 257 -1.14 -14.17 13.24
N GLU A 258 -0.22 -14.07 14.20
CA GLU A 258 0.88 -13.10 14.18
C GLU A 258 1.84 -13.29 13.00
N GLN A 259 2.19 -14.54 12.69
CA GLN A 259 3.13 -14.86 11.61
C GLN A 259 2.52 -14.57 10.23
N ARG A 260 1.25 -14.95 10.01
CA ARG A 260 0.51 -14.65 8.78
C ARG A 260 0.32 -13.15 8.62
N ALA A 261 0.00 -12.42 9.69
CA ALA A 261 -0.11 -10.97 9.65
C ALA A 261 1.21 -10.33 9.17
N LEU A 262 2.35 -10.76 9.71
CA LEU A 262 3.68 -10.32 9.27
C LEU A 262 3.97 -10.69 7.81
N ARG A 263 3.77 -11.94 7.41
CA ARG A 263 3.97 -12.37 6.01
C ARG A 263 3.18 -11.51 5.03
N ILE A 264 1.88 -11.36 5.27
CA ILE A 264 0.99 -10.60 4.38
C ILE A 264 1.36 -9.11 4.38
N ALA A 265 1.71 -8.54 5.54
CA ALA A 265 2.09 -7.14 5.63
C ALA A 265 3.39 -6.82 4.88
N LEU A 266 4.40 -7.69 4.98
CA LEU A 266 5.66 -7.52 4.27
C LEU A 266 5.50 -7.78 2.79
N TYR A 267 4.70 -8.77 2.42
CA TYR A 267 4.34 -8.98 1.02
C TYR A 267 3.61 -7.76 0.45
N TYR A 268 2.67 -7.17 1.21
CA TYR A 268 1.96 -5.96 0.81
C TYR A 268 2.93 -4.78 0.68
N ALA A 269 3.81 -4.57 1.67
CA ALA A 269 4.84 -3.54 1.62
C ALA A 269 5.70 -3.67 0.37
N ALA A 270 6.15 -4.89 0.05
CA ALA A 270 6.97 -5.21 -1.11
C ALA A 270 6.21 -4.95 -2.44
N ASP A 271 5.10 -5.64 -2.68
CA ASP A 271 4.48 -5.77 -4.00
C ASP A 271 2.97 -5.46 -4.04
N GLY A 272 2.39 -5.05 -2.92
CA GLY A 272 0.99 -4.60 -2.85
C GLY A 272 0.69 -3.42 -3.78
N LYS A 273 -0.57 -3.29 -4.19
CA LYS A 273 -1.10 -2.16 -4.97
C LYS A 273 -1.83 -1.18 -4.06
N TYR A 274 -1.80 0.10 -4.45
CA TYR A 274 -2.71 1.09 -3.86
C TYR A 274 -4.10 0.93 -4.47
N SER A 275 -5.12 0.98 -3.63
CA SER A 275 -6.49 1.13 -4.10
C SER A 275 -6.65 2.48 -4.79
N GLN A 276 -7.33 2.49 -5.94
CA GLN A 276 -7.74 3.74 -6.60
C GLN A 276 -8.75 4.52 -5.75
N ASN A 277 -9.50 3.81 -4.90
CA ASN A 277 -10.33 4.41 -3.87
C ASN A 277 -9.54 4.52 -2.55
N SER A 278 -9.14 5.73 -2.18
CA SER A 278 -8.39 6.03 -0.95
C SER A 278 -9.16 5.71 0.34
N THR A 279 -10.49 5.54 0.25
CA THR A 279 -11.34 5.12 1.38
C THR A 279 -11.42 3.61 1.55
N ALA A 280 -10.97 2.84 0.56
CA ALA A 280 -10.97 1.39 0.63
C ALA A 280 -9.92 0.92 1.65
N ARG A 281 -10.38 0.18 2.65
CA ARG A 281 -9.56 -0.32 3.77
C ARG A 281 -9.05 -1.73 3.50
N VAL A 282 -8.66 -2.01 2.27
CA VAL A 282 -8.25 -3.33 1.80
C VAL A 282 -6.76 -3.36 1.49
N LEU A 283 -6.12 -4.53 1.64
CA LEU A 283 -4.78 -4.77 1.12
C LEU A 283 -4.91 -5.39 -0.26
N LEU A 284 -4.55 -4.65 -1.32
CA LEU A 284 -4.60 -5.14 -2.70
C LEU A 284 -3.26 -5.73 -3.12
N PHE A 285 -3.31 -6.83 -3.87
CA PHE A 285 -2.15 -7.56 -4.38
C PHE A 285 -2.30 -7.83 -5.87
N ALA A 286 -1.15 -7.83 -6.56
CA ALA A 286 -1.06 -8.13 -7.98
C ALA A 286 -0.48 -9.54 -8.19
N VAL A 287 -1.25 -10.57 -7.86
CA VAL A 287 -0.75 -11.94 -7.98
C VAL A 287 -1.02 -12.46 -9.39
N GLY A 288 0.02 -12.45 -10.23
CA GLY A 288 -0.12 -12.88 -11.63
C GLY A 288 -0.91 -11.87 -12.48
N LYS A 289 -1.97 -12.32 -13.15
CA LYS A 289 -2.87 -11.46 -13.95
C LYS A 289 -4.09 -10.98 -13.14
N GLU A 290 -4.33 -11.55 -11.97
CA GLU A 290 -5.53 -11.32 -11.19
C GLU A 290 -5.27 -10.35 -10.03
N GLN A 291 -6.29 -9.57 -9.69
CA GLN A 291 -6.27 -8.75 -8.48
C GLN A 291 -6.80 -9.58 -7.32
N ASN A 292 -5.96 -9.75 -6.31
CA ASN A 292 -6.32 -10.42 -5.06
C ASN A 292 -6.33 -9.39 -3.94
N TRP A 293 -7.18 -9.58 -2.94
CA TRP A 293 -7.22 -8.65 -1.81
C TRP A 293 -7.60 -9.30 -0.50
N VAL A 294 -7.01 -8.78 0.58
CA VAL A 294 -7.54 -9.00 1.92
C VAL A 294 -8.65 -7.98 2.15
N ARG A 295 -9.83 -8.47 2.53
CA ARG A 295 -11.01 -7.66 2.83
C ARG A 295 -10.75 -6.74 4.03
N THR A 296 -11.64 -5.78 4.25
CA THR A 296 -11.48 -4.73 5.27
C THR A 296 -11.24 -5.31 6.66
N GLU A 297 -12.04 -6.29 7.07
CA GLU A 297 -11.96 -6.91 8.38
C GLU A 297 -10.60 -7.58 8.60
N GLY A 298 -10.13 -8.35 7.61
CA GLY A 298 -8.82 -8.99 7.65
C GLY A 298 -7.67 -7.98 7.63
N SER A 299 -7.78 -6.93 6.81
CA SER A 299 -6.77 -5.86 6.70
C SER A 299 -6.58 -5.10 8.01
N VAL A 300 -7.69 -4.76 8.67
CA VAL A 300 -7.69 -4.10 9.99
C VAL A 300 -7.12 -5.03 11.05
N ARG A 301 -7.49 -6.32 11.04
CA ARG A 301 -6.94 -7.31 11.99
C ARG A 301 -5.44 -7.52 11.82
N ILE A 302 -4.95 -7.63 10.58
CA ILE A 302 -3.51 -7.69 10.29
C ILE A 302 -2.82 -6.45 10.83
N ALA A 303 -3.33 -5.26 10.50
CA ALA A 303 -2.74 -4.00 10.94
C ALA A 303 -2.66 -3.88 12.48
N ARG A 304 -3.71 -4.30 13.19
CA ARG A 304 -3.76 -4.33 14.67
C ARG A 304 -2.74 -5.29 15.26
N LEU A 305 -2.69 -6.52 14.75
CA LEU A 305 -1.72 -7.51 15.22
C LEU A 305 -0.29 -7.00 15.04
N LEU A 306 0.03 -6.33 13.91
CA LEU A 306 1.33 -5.70 13.73
C LEU A 306 1.58 -4.57 14.74
N TYR A 307 0.58 -3.72 14.99
CA TYR A 307 0.71 -2.63 15.95
C TYR A 307 0.90 -3.15 17.40
N GLU A 308 0.26 -4.25 17.76
CA GLU A 308 0.35 -4.86 19.09
C GLU A 308 1.61 -5.70 19.28
N LYS A 309 2.04 -6.44 18.24
CA LYS A 309 3.07 -7.49 18.34
C LYS A 309 4.41 -7.13 17.71
N ALA A 310 4.41 -6.23 16.72
CA ALA A 310 5.60 -5.79 16.02
C ALA A 310 5.58 -4.28 15.67
N PRO A 311 5.22 -3.37 16.62
CA PRO A 311 5.13 -1.93 16.33
C PRO A 311 6.44 -1.36 15.78
N GLN A 312 7.58 -1.84 16.29
CA GLN A 312 8.91 -1.42 15.87
C GLN A 312 9.19 -1.70 14.39
N LEU A 313 8.57 -2.72 13.81
CA LEU A 313 8.67 -3.03 12.39
C LEU A 313 7.89 -2.02 11.53
N LEU A 314 6.68 -1.66 11.94
CA LEU A 314 5.89 -0.63 11.26
C LEU A 314 6.60 0.73 11.33
N GLU A 315 7.14 1.08 12.49
CA GLU A 315 7.92 2.30 12.68
C GLU A 315 9.19 2.34 11.82
N TYR A 316 9.92 1.22 11.75
CA TYR A 316 11.13 1.11 10.94
C TYR A 316 10.83 1.27 9.44
N MET A 317 9.80 0.60 8.95
CA MET A 317 9.38 0.75 7.55
C MET A 317 8.83 2.14 7.27
N ALA A 318 8.04 2.73 8.18
CA ALA A 318 7.54 4.09 8.02
C ALA A 318 8.70 5.11 7.98
N ALA A 319 9.71 4.95 8.84
CA ALA A 319 10.92 5.78 8.85
C ALA A 319 11.70 5.71 7.52
N SER A 320 11.67 4.57 6.83
CA SER A 320 12.22 4.43 5.48
C SER A 320 11.43 5.16 4.39
N GLY A 321 10.27 5.74 4.72
CA GLY A 321 9.37 6.37 3.75
C GLY A 321 8.37 5.40 3.12
N CYS A 322 8.19 4.20 3.68
CA CYS A 322 7.22 3.23 3.18
C CYS A 322 5.78 3.71 3.42
N LYS A 323 5.15 4.23 2.36
CA LYS A 323 3.74 4.68 2.44
C LYS A 323 2.75 3.57 2.77
N LYS A 324 3.06 2.32 2.43
CA LYS A 324 2.20 1.17 2.77
C LYS A 324 2.29 0.81 4.26
N ALA A 325 3.46 0.98 4.88
CA ALA A 325 3.60 0.85 6.33
C ALA A 325 2.82 1.96 7.05
N MET A 326 2.88 3.20 6.57
CA MET A 326 2.05 4.29 7.10
C MET A 326 0.54 4.01 6.94
N PHE A 327 0.14 3.42 5.81
CA PHE A 327 -1.24 2.98 5.60
C PHE A 327 -1.65 1.88 6.59
N LEU A 328 -0.81 0.86 6.79
CA LEU A 328 -1.04 -0.19 7.79
C LEU A 328 -1.14 0.40 9.20
N ALA A 329 -0.25 1.31 9.59
CA ALA A 329 -0.32 1.99 10.88
C ALA A 329 -1.64 2.75 11.05
N ARG A 330 -2.11 3.46 10.01
CA ARG A 330 -3.43 4.12 10.02
C ARG A 330 -4.59 3.12 10.10
N LEU A 331 -4.50 1.99 9.41
CA LEU A 331 -5.50 0.92 9.50
C LEU A 331 -5.58 0.33 10.91
N ALA A 332 -4.47 0.24 11.65
CA ALA A 332 -4.45 -0.28 13.01
C ALA A 332 -5.28 0.59 13.97
N LEU A 333 -5.24 1.92 13.76
CA LEU A 333 -6.01 2.91 14.53
C LEU A 333 -7.51 2.88 14.22
N ILE A 334 -7.92 2.18 13.15
CA ILE A 334 -9.34 1.99 12.86
C ILE A 334 -9.90 1.07 13.93
N GLY A 335 -10.79 1.62 14.76
CA GLY A 335 -11.58 0.86 15.74
C GLY A 335 -12.16 -0.40 15.10
N PRO A 336 -12.25 -1.53 15.82
CA PRO A 336 -12.76 -2.73 15.21
C PRO A 336 -14.18 -2.40 14.77
N ARG A 337 -14.56 -2.82 13.56
CA ARG A 337 -15.98 -3.13 13.35
C ARG A 337 -16.28 -4.27 14.31
N LYS A 338 -16.67 -3.92 15.54
CA LYS A 338 -17.34 -4.86 16.43
C LYS A 338 -18.49 -5.40 15.58
N LEU A 339 -18.60 -6.74 15.49
CA LEU A 339 -19.87 -7.37 15.16
C LEU A 339 -20.94 -6.58 15.91
N CYS A 340 -21.91 -6.07 15.16
CA CYS A 340 -22.83 -5.03 15.57
C CYS A 340 -23.58 -5.42 16.86
N MET A 341 -23.00 -5.07 17.99
CA MET A 341 -23.54 -5.16 19.36
C MET A 341 -23.17 -3.89 20.15
N SER A 342 -22.45 -2.92 19.55
CA SER A 342 -21.95 -1.72 20.25
C SER A 342 -22.39 -0.40 19.66
N TYR A 343 -23.17 -0.38 18.59
CA TYR A 343 -23.71 0.87 18.04
C TYR A 343 -24.89 1.43 18.87
N GLN A 344 -25.55 0.58 19.68
CA GLN A 344 -26.45 1.03 20.75
C GLN A 344 -25.72 1.81 21.85
N ARG A 345 -24.44 1.51 22.15
CA ARG A 345 -23.68 2.19 23.22
C ARG A 345 -23.10 3.56 22.85
N LEU A 346 -23.09 3.93 21.56
CA LEU A 346 -22.66 5.27 21.12
C LEU A 346 -23.83 6.24 20.90
N GLY A 347 -25.07 5.80 21.17
CA GLY A 347 -26.27 6.61 20.94
C GLY A 347 -26.45 7.07 19.48
N LEU A 348 -25.78 6.45 18.50
CA LEU A 348 -25.84 6.89 17.09
C LEU A 348 -27.03 6.29 16.34
N TYR A 349 -27.84 5.45 16.99
CA TYR A 349 -28.95 4.74 16.37
C TYR A 349 -30.16 4.74 17.30
N ALA A 350 -31.35 4.79 16.73
CA ALA A 350 -32.62 4.63 17.43
C ALA A 350 -33.26 3.28 17.05
N PRO A 351 -33.76 2.51 18.04
CA PRO A 351 -34.61 1.36 17.75
C PRO A 351 -35.97 1.85 17.23
N VAL A 352 -36.35 1.44 16.02
CA VAL A 352 -37.63 1.76 15.39
C VAL A 352 -38.17 0.51 14.70
N ALA A 353 -39.33 0.03 15.16
CA ALA A 353 -40.03 -1.13 14.59
C ALA A 353 -39.15 -2.37 14.41
N GLY A 354 -38.30 -2.65 15.40
CA GLY A 354 -37.39 -3.80 15.42
C GLY A 354 -36.16 -3.66 14.51
N ALA A 355 -35.85 -2.47 14.01
CA ALA A 355 -34.59 -2.17 13.31
C ALA A 355 -33.85 -1.00 13.96
N LEU A 356 -32.53 -0.95 13.76
CA LEU A 356 -31.69 0.15 14.23
C LEU A 356 -31.48 1.17 13.11
N LEU A 357 -32.07 2.35 13.27
CA LEU A 357 -31.97 3.46 12.30
C LEU A 357 -30.89 4.43 12.75
N ASN A 358 -30.13 4.98 11.80
CA ASN A 358 -29.04 5.90 12.07
C ASN A 358 -29.61 7.28 12.45
N LEU A 359 -29.23 7.82 13.60
CA LEU A 359 -29.63 9.14 14.06
C LEU A 359 -28.77 10.21 13.37
N VAL A 360 -29.44 11.20 12.81
CA VAL A 360 -28.84 12.34 12.11
C VAL A 360 -29.34 13.61 12.76
N MET A 361 -28.42 14.57 12.95
CA MET A 361 -28.75 15.91 13.40
C MET A 361 -28.44 16.91 12.29
N VAL A 362 -29.40 17.78 11.99
CA VAL A 362 -29.20 18.92 11.10
C VAL A 362 -29.28 20.18 11.95
N ALA A 363 -28.25 21.01 11.85
CA ALA A 363 -28.23 22.33 12.48
C ALA A 363 -28.58 23.38 11.42
N VAL A 364 -29.46 24.31 11.78
CA VAL A 364 -29.82 25.47 10.98
C VAL A 364 -29.28 26.70 11.72
N GLY A 365 -28.10 27.15 11.30
CA GLY A 365 -27.32 28.13 12.05
C GLY A 365 -26.82 27.59 13.40
N ASP A 366 -26.58 28.50 14.35
CA ASP A 366 -26.09 28.17 15.70
C ASP A 366 -27.20 28.03 16.75
N GLU A 367 -28.44 28.34 16.37
CA GLU A 367 -29.56 28.45 17.31
C GLU A 367 -30.58 27.30 17.24
N TYR A 368 -30.60 26.55 16.15
CA TYR A 368 -31.61 25.53 15.92
C TYR A 368 -31.00 24.23 15.40
N ALA A 369 -31.43 23.11 15.96
CA ALA A 369 -31.08 21.79 15.47
C ALA A 369 -32.28 20.87 15.58
N TYR A 370 -32.43 19.95 14.63
CA TYR A 370 -33.40 18.87 14.69
C TYR A 370 -32.75 17.52 14.44
N ILE A 371 -33.39 16.46 14.92
CA ILE A 371 -32.93 15.08 14.77
C ILE A 371 -33.95 14.20 14.06
N TYR A 372 -33.45 13.29 13.24
CA TYR A 372 -34.25 12.27 12.57
C TYR A 372 -33.49 10.96 12.52
N ALA A 373 -34.19 9.85 12.32
CA ALA A 373 -33.60 8.53 12.19
C ALA A 373 -33.78 8.03 10.76
N ARG A 374 -32.74 7.48 10.13
CA ARG A 374 -32.85 6.96 8.75
C ARG A 374 -32.14 5.63 8.51
N ILE A 375 -32.64 4.89 7.53
CA ILE A 375 -32.03 3.66 7.02
C ILE A 375 -32.12 3.63 5.48
N PRO A 376 -31.04 3.27 4.76
CA PRO A 376 -31.13 3.05 3.32
C PRO A 376 -32.20 1.99 3.03
N VAL A 377 -33.03 2.19 2.00
CA VAL A 377 -34.08 1.21 1.64
C VAL A 377 -33.47 -0.17 1.38
N SER A 378 -32.28 -0.24 0.78
CA SER A 378 -31.55 -1.50 0.54
C SER A 378 -31.14 -2.25 1.81
N ASN A 379 -31.14 -1.57 2.96
CA ASN A 379 -30.67 -2.11 4.24
C ASN A 379 -31.82 -2.36 5.23
N ALA A 380 -33.05 -1.92 4.91
CA ALA A 380 -34.21 -2.18 5.75
C ALA A 380 -34.58 -3.68 5.68
N PRO A 381 -34.92 -4.32 6.81
CA PRO A 381 -35.45 -5.68 6.79
C PRO A 381 -36.68 -5.78 5.88
N PRO A 382 -36.88 -6.91 5.17
CA PRO A 382 -38.08 -7.11 4.36
C PRO A 382 -39.36 -6.89 5.19
N GLY A 383 -40.28 -6.06 4.70
CA GLY A 383 -41.53 -5.73 5.39
C GLY A 383 -41.40 -4.72 6.54
N TRP A 384 -40.22 -4.09 6.72
CA TRP A 384 -40.01 -3.13 7.81
C TRP A 384 -40.87 -1.87 7.67
N TYR A 385 -41.04 -1.34 6.46
CA TYR A 385 -41.83 -0.12 6.22
C TYR A 385 -43.28 -0.31 6.67
N GLU A 386 -43.90 -1.41 6.24
CA GLU A 386 -45.27 -1.77 6.57
C GLU A 386 -45.44 -2.00 8.08
N ARG A 387 -44.43 -2.61 8.72
CA ARG A 387 -44.41 -2.80 10.17
C ARG A 387 -44.32 -1.48 10.92
N ALA A 388 -43.40 -0.58 10.52
CA ALA A 388 -43.23 0.72 11.16
C ALA A 388 -44.52 1.55 11.07
N VAL A 389 -45.16 1.59 9.89
CA VAL A 389 -46.46 2.26 9.72
C VAL A 389 -47.54 1.62 10.60
N LYS A 390 -47.60 0.28 10.67
CA LYS A 390 -48.57 -0.44 11.52
C LYS A 390 -48.38 -0.18 13.00
N GLU A 391 -47.14 -0.05 13.45
CA GLU A 391 -46.80 0.32 14.83
C GLU A 391 -47.09 1.80 15.12
N GLY A 392 -47.45 2.59 14.09
CA GLY A 392 -47.86 3.98 14.19
C GLY A 392 -46.69 4.96 14.12
N TRP A 393 -45.61 4.61 13.42
CA TRP A 393 -44.51 5.52 13.10
C TRP A 393 -44.82 6.34 11.85
N THR A 394 -44.42 7.61 11.85
CA THR A 394 -44.40 8.42 10.63
C THR A 394 -43.13 8.10 9.85
N VAL A 395 -43.28 7.54 8.64
CA VAL A 395 -42.13 7.13 7.80
C VAL A 395 -42.15 7.89 6.47
N ASN A 396 -41.13 8.74 6.27
CA ASN A 396 -40.89 9.45 5.02
C ASN A 396 -39.96 8.64 4.11
N VAL A 397 -40.21 8.68 2.81
CA VAL A 397 -39.27 8.15 1.80
C VAL A 397 -38.54 9.31 1.16
N VAL A 398 -37.25 9.46 1.46
CA VAL A 398 -36.44 10.58 1.00
C VAL A 398 -35.29 10.10 0.12
N ARG A 399 -34.82 10.95 -0.79
CA ARG A 399 -33.63 10.67 -1.60
C ARG A 399 -32.48 11.55 -1.14
N SER A 400 -31.32 10.94 -0.89
CA SER A 400 -30.07 11.65 -0.62
C SER A 400 -29.07 11.24 -1.70
N GLY A 401 -28.89 12.11 -2.70
CA GLY A 401 -28.24 11.74 -3.97
C GLY A 401 -29.07 10.69 -4.72
N GLU A 402 -28.41 9.63 -5.19
CA GLU A 402 -29.05 8.51 -5.91
C GLU A 402 -29.64 7.43 -4.98
N THR A 403 -29.41 7.54 -3.65
CA THR A 403 -29.83 6.50 -2.70
C THR A 403 -31.14 6.88 -2.01
N PRO A 404 -32.19 6.01 -2.06
CA PRO A 404 -33.41 6.20 -1.30
C PRO A 404 -33.24 5.74 0.16
N TYR A 405 -33.87 6.46 1.08
CA TYR A 405 -33.89 6.20 2.52
C TYR A 405 -35.32 6.20 3.04
N TYR A 406 -35.57 5.35 4.04
CA TYR A 406 -36.67 5.55 4.97
C TYR A 406 -36.19 6.44 6.11
N GLU A 407 -36.99 7.45 6.45
CA GLU A 407 -36.68 8.46 7.46
C GLU A 407 -37.84 8.62 8.45
N ILE A 408 -37.52 8.67 9.74
CA ILE A 408 -38.45 8.97 10.83
C ILE A 408 -38.16 10.39 11.31
N PRO A 409 -39.11 11.32 11.19
CA PRO A 409 -38.92 12.71 11.58
C PRO A 409 -38.89 12.88 13.10
N GLN A 410 -38.37 14.03 13.56
CA GLN A 410 -38.22 14.34 14.98
C GLN A 410 -39.49 14.14 15.80
N ASP A 411 -40.61 14.66 15.31
CA ASP A 411 -41.88 14.66 16.05
C ASP A 411 -42.33 13.23 16.37
N SER A 412 -42.20 12.32 15.41
CA SER A 412 -42.54 10.90 15.60
C SER A 412 -41.55 10.19 16.54
N LEU A 413 -40.28 10.57 16.52
CA LEU A 413 -39.29 10.07 17.49
C LEU A 413 -39.60 10.56 18.91
N PHE A 414 -39.98 11.82 19.09
CA PHE A 414 -40.21 12.44 20.39
C PHE A 414 -41.51 11.95 21.02
N GLU A 415 -42.58 11.85 20.22
CA GLU A 415 -43.86 11.28 20.67
C GLU A 415 -43.66 9.88 21.25
N ARG A 416 -42.88 9.02 20.58
CA ARG A 416 -42.60 7.67 21.07
C ARG A 416 -41.60 7.63 22.21
N ALA A 417 -40.61 8.52 22.22
CA ALA A 417 -39.64 8.60 23.31
C ALA A 417 -40.26 9.03 24.65
N ALA A 418 -41.41 9.71 24.62
CA ALA A 418 -42.15 10.04 25.83
C ALA A 418 -42.68 8.80 26.58
N GLU A 419 -42.82 7.68 25.88
CA GLU A 419 -43.36 6.42 26.42
C GLU A 419 -42.32 5.28 26.44
N ASP A 420 -41.29 5.36 25.59
CA ASP A 420 -40.23 4.35 25.45
C ASP A 420 -38.90 4.83 26.05
N SER A 421 -38.50 4.22 27.17
CA SER A 421 -37.24 4.57 27.86
C SER A 421 -35.98 4.24 27.05
N GLU A 422 -35.98 3.16 26.26
CA GLU A 422 -34.79 2.77 25.48
C GLU A 422 -34.58 3.75 24.32
N LEU A 423 -35.66 4.14 23.66
CA LEU A 423 -35.62 5.15 22.62
C LEU A 423 -35.21 6.52 23.19
N TRP A 424 -35.79 6.93 24.32
CA TRP A 424 -35.42 8.19 24.96
C TRP A 424 -33.93 8.25 25.33
N GLU A 425 -33.38 7.19 25.92
CA GLU A 425 -31.97 7.11 26.29
C GLU A 425 -31.05 7.22 25.05
N ALA A 426 -31.43 6.56 23.94
CA ALA A 426 -30.70 6.64 22.69
C ALA A 426 -30.67 8.07 22.12
N LEU A 427 -31.81 8.75 22.08
CA LEU A 427 -31.91 10.14 21.61
C LEU A 427 -31.17 11.11 22.53
N TYR A 428 -31.28 10.95 23.85
CA TYR A 428 -30.64 11.81 24.84
C TYR A 428 -29.12 11.68 24.78
N ALA A 429 -28.60 10.46 24.72
CA ALA A 429 -27.16 10.21 24.56
C ALA A 429 -26.62 10.82 23.26
N PHE A 430 -27.38 10.71 22.15
CA PHE A 430 -27.04 11.34 20.89
C PHE A 430 -26.95 12.87 20.99
N ALA A 431 -28.00 13.51 21.51
CA ALA A 431 -28.08 14.96 21.62
C ALA A 431 -26.98 15.51 22.52
N LYS A 432 -26.71 14.86 23.65
CA LYS A 432 -25.65 15.26 24.59
C LYS A 432 -24.27 15.19 23.95
N ALA A 433 -23.95 14.11 23.24
CA ALA A 433 -22.70 13.97 22.50
C ALA A 433 -22.55 15.03 21.38
N LYS A 434 -23.64 15.44 20.74
CA LYS A 434 -23.61 16.51 19.73
C LYS A 434 -23.46 17.90 20.36
N ALA A 435 -24.01 18.13 21.55
CA ALA A 435 -23.94 19.41 22.26
C ALA A 435 -22.51 19.78 22.71
N GLU A 436 -21.63 18.80 22.89
CA GLU A 436 -20.19 19.03 23.15
C GLU A 436 -19.47 19.69 21.97
N VAL A 437 -19.95 19.46 20.74
CA VAL A 437 -19.28 19.88 19.50
C VAL A 437 -20.06 21.00 18.78
N LYS A 438 -21.39 21.05 18.96
CA LYS A 438 -22.27 22.02 18.30
C LYS A 438 -23.21 22.67 19.32
N PRO A 439 -23.08 23.98 19.59
CA PRO A 439 -23.92 24.69 20.56
C PRO A 439 -25.43 24.55 20.30
N ALA A 440 -25.87 24.54 19.03
CA ALA A 440 -27.26 24.39 18.63
C ALA A 440 -27.94 23.12 19.19
N ALA A 441 -27.17 22.07 19.49
CA ALA A 441 -27.71 20.81 20.01
C ALA A 441 -28.08 20.86 21.51
N LYS A 442 -27.70 21.93 22.23
CA LYS A 442 -28.09 22.10 23.65
C LYS A 442 -29.60 22.18 23.83
N LYS A 443 -30.32 22.83 22.90
CA LYS A 443 -31.78 22.90 22.93
C LYS A 443 -32.44 21.52 22.80
N LEU A 444 -31.89 20.63 21.98
CA LEU A 444 -32.38 19.26 21.84
C LEU A 444 -32.25 18.46 23.14
N VAL A 445 -31.15 18.67 23.88
CA VAL A 445 -30.95 18.06 25.20
C VAL A 445 -32.03 18.55 26.18
N GLU A 446 -32.34 19.85 26.17
CA GLU A 446 -33.38 20.45 27.01
C GLU A 446 -34.78 19.94 26.66
N GLU A 447 -35.10 19.80 25.37
CA GLU A 447 -36.40 19.27 24.91
C GLU A 447 -36.59 17.81 25.30
N LEU A 448 -35.56 16.97 25.11
CA LEU A 448 -35.62 15.56 25.51
C LEU A 448 -35.80 15.41 27.03
N LEU A 449 -35.18 16.26 27.85
CA LEU A 449 -35.38 16.24 29.31
C LEU A 449 -36.83 16.52 29.73
N LYS A 450 -37.59 17.29 28.95
CA LYS A 450 -39.01 17.59 29.24
C LYS A 450 -39.91 16.38 29.03
N ILE A 451 -39.54 15.46 28.15
CA ILE A 451 -40.33 14.29 27.76
C ILE A 451 -39.78 12.98 28.33
N ARG A 452 -39.00 13.03 29.42
CA ARG A 452 -38.38 11.84 30.00
C ARG A 452 -39.40 10.85 30.57
N PRO A 453 -39.43 9.59 30.13
CA PRO A 453 -40.33 8.57 30.68
C PRO A 453 -39.86 8.08 32.06
N ALA A 454 -40.82 7.60 32.86
CA ALA A 454 -40.54 6.99 34.15
C ALA A 454 -39.81 5.64 33.96
N GLY A 455 -38.51 5.60 34.25
CA GLY A 455 -37.68 4.40 34.10
C GLY A 455 -36.35 4.64 33.36
N ALA A 456 -36.22 5.76 32.63
CA ALA A 456 -34.98 6.11 31.94
C ALA A 456 -33.84 6.46 32.93
N ARG A 457 -32.60 6.07 32.62
CA ARG A 457 -31.37 6.35 33.39
C ARG A 457 -30.54 7.46 32.73
N ASN A 458 -29.78 8.21 33.55
CA ASN A 458 -28.95 9.35 33.10
C ASN A 458 -27.62 8.91 32.46
#